data_AF-X1TY46-F1
#
_entry.id   AF-X1TY46-F1
#
_cell.length_a   1.000
_cell.length_b   1.000
_cell.length_c   1.000
_cell.angle_alpha   90.00
_cell.angle_beta   90.00
_cell.angle_gamma   90.00
#
_symmetry.space_group_name_H-M   'P 1'
#
loop_
_entity.id
_entity.type
_entity.pdbx_description
1 polymer ?
#
loop_
_entity_poly.entity_id
_entity_poly.type
_entity_poly.pdbx_seq_one_letter_code
_entity_poly.pdbx_strand_id
1 'polypeptide(L)'
;MAKTKGPLFSISASGALAKTLVYGDWKGIDYVRQYVIPANPKTADQQEQRGFFSAAIDAWHIDGYTEDDVTAWNLYALAQKIAASGFNMFVKLKVLAAVAVKTWGALTDCVIASITSSGCEVTIDVPSDLTGILYIGTSKTSMLTQFTGTYLDPGYTFTVIDLVADTRYYFYIANTITDEVARTGIYSFKTAAA
;
A
#
# COMPACT_ATOMS: atom_id res chain seq x y z
N MET A 1 -41.42 10.98 17.24
CA MET A 1 -40.37 11.79 17.92
C MET A 1 -40.78 11.96 19.36
N ALA A 2 -40.01 11.43 20.31
CA ALA A 2 -40.21 11.80 21.72
C ALA A 2 -39.77 13.27 21.87
N LYS A 3 -40.68 14.15 22.28
CA LYS A 3 -40.38 15.57 22.51
C LYS A 3 -39.68 15.71 23.86
N THR A 4 -38.51 16.34 23.91
CA THR A 4 -37.79 16.60 25.17
C THR A 4 -38.50 17.71 25.95
N LYS A 5 -38.88 17.42 27.21
CA LYS A 5 -39.39 18.40 28.17
C LYS A 5 -38.25 18.74 29.14
N GLY A 6 -37.82 20.01 29.17
CA GLY A 6 -36.80 20.51 30.11
C GLY A 6 -35.41 20.74 29.50
N PRO A 7 -35.25 21.55 28.44
CA PRO A 7 -33.95 21.83 27.82
C PRO A 7 -32.99 22.64 28.71
N LEU A 8 -33.48 23.26 29.79
CA LEU A 8 -32.70 24.13 30.68
C LEU A 8 -31.60 23.37 31.47
N PHE A 9 -31.70 22.05 31.60
CA PHE A 9 -30.77 21.23 32.38
C PHE A 9 -29.64 20.59 31.55
N SER A 10 -29.64 20.74 30.21
CA SER A 10 -28.60 20.23 29.30
C SER A 10 -28.13 18.78 29.56
N ILE A 11 -29.05 17.88 29.94
CA ILE A 11 -28.72 16.48 30.18
C ILE A 11 -28.75 15.74 28.83
N SER A 12 -27.61 15.69 28.15
CA SER A 12 -27.43 14.88 26.94
C SER A 12 -27.18 13.41 27.29
N ALA A 13 -27.74 12.50 26.51
CA ALA A 13 -27.48 11.06 26.62
C ALA A 13 -26.87 10.53 25.31
N SER A 14 -25.83 9.70 25.41
CA SER A 14 -25.18 9.07 24.27
C SER A 14 -24.94 7.58 24.52
N GLY A 15 -25.11 6.76 23.49
CA GLY A 15 -24.79 5.33 23.54
C GLY A 15 -26.00 4.41 23.62
N ALA A 16 -25.74 3.11 23.64
CA ALA A 16 -26.76 2.08 23.67
C ALA A 16 -27.17 1.72 25.11
N LEU A 17 -28.46 1.78 25.41
CA LEU A 17 -29.03 1.32 26.67
C LEU A 17 -29.65 -0.06 26.46
N ALA A 18 -29.15 -1.06 27.19
CA ALA A 18 -29.70 -2.42 27.26
C ALA A 18 -29.98 -3.10 25.90
N LYS A 19 -29.30 -2.71 24.82
CA LYS A 19 -29.57 -3.16 23.43
C LYS A 19 -31.05 -2.95 23.01
N THR A 20 -31.72 -1.95 23.57
CA THR A 20 -33.10 -1.60 23.23
C THR A 20 -33.19 -0.23 22.58
N LEU A 21 -32.45 0.74 23.11
CA LEU A 21 -32.43 2.13 22.65
C LEU A 21 -31.00 2.60 22.45
N VAL A 22 -30.80 3.49 21.47
CA VAL A 22 -29.54 4.20 21.25
C VAL A 22 -29.84 5.69 21.30
N TYR A 23 -29.17 6.39 22.22
CA TYR A 23 -29.21 7.83 22.36
C TYR A 23 -28.04 8.46 21.61
N GLY A 24 -28.26 9.62 21.02
CA GLY A 24 -27.21 10.42 20.40
C GLY A 24 -27.74 11.78 19.99
N ASP A 25 -26.85 12.62 19.48
CA ASP A 25 -27.17 13.93 18.94
C ASP A 25 -26.93 13.96 17.42
N TRP A 26 -27.78 14.68 16.70
CA TRP A 26 -27.57 14.98 15.29
C TRP A 26 -27.80 16.47 15.05
N LYS A 27 -26.73 17.19 14.68
CA LYS A 27 -26.77 18.65 14.46
C LYS A 27 -27.34 19.41 15.67
N GLY A 28 -26.96 18.99 16.88
CA GLY A 28 -27.44 19.59 18.13
C GLY A 28 -28.87 19.24 18.53
N ILE A 29 -29.49 18.26 17.86
CA ILE A 29 -30.81 17.72 18.21
C ILE A 29 -30.62 16.33 18.79
N ASP A 30 -30.95 16.16 20.07
CA ASP A 30 -30.97 14.87 20.72
C ASP A 30 -32.04 13.96 20.10
N TYR A 31 -31.67 12.73 19.78
CA TYR A 31 -32.58 11.72 19.28
C TYR A 31 -32.41 10.40 20.03
N VAL A 32 -33.49 9.62 20.03
CA VAL A 32 -33.43 8.21 20.44
C VAL A 32 -33.91 7.37 19.27
N ARG A 33 -33.18 6.30 18.99
CA ARG A 33 -33.58 5.28 18.01
C ARG A 33 -33.63 3.91 18.67
N GLN A 34 -34.43 3.02 18.11
CA GLN A 34 -34.36 1.61 18.50
C GLN A 34 -32.97 1.07 18.18
N TYR A 35 -32.45 0.24 19.08
CA TYR A 35 -31.27 -0.56 18.81
C TYR A 35 -31.59 -1.56 17.70
N VAL A 36 -31.01 -1.33 16.53
CA VAL A 36 -31.19 -2.21 15.36
C VAL A 36 -29.90 -3.00 15.18
N ILE A 37 -30.00 -4.33 15.31
CA ILE A 37 -28.96 -5.24 14.82
C ILE A 37 -29.19 -5.36 13.31
N PRO A 38 -28.17 -5.14 12.46
CA PRO A 38 -28.30 -5.37 11.03
C PRO A 38 -28.80 -6.79 10.74
N ALA A 39 -29.63 -6.95 9.72
CA ALA A 39 -30.27 -8.24 9.41
C ALA A 39 -29.26 -9.39 9.16
N ASN A 40 -28.05 -9.07 8.70
CA ASN A 40 -27.01 -10.06 8.49
C ASN A 40 -25.67 -9.53 9.03
N PRO A 41 -25.43 -9.64 10.35
CA PRO A 41 -24.17 -9.22 10.93
C PRO A 41 -23.11 -10.27 10.58
N LYS A 42 -22.07 -9.89 9.81
CA LYS A 42 -20.94 -10.75 9.37
C LYS A 42 -21.28 -11.73 8.24
N THR A 43 -21.75 -11.20 7.11
CA THR A 43 -21.93 -12.01 5.89
C THR A 43 -20.60 -12.64 5.42
N ALA A 44 -20.68 -13.68 4.59
CA ALA A 44 -19.49 -14.30 3.99
C ALA A 44 -18.62 -13.26 3.26
N ASP A 45 -19.23 -12.43 2.40
CA ASP A 45 -18.52 -11.36 1.67
C ASP A 45 -17.84 -10.34 2.60
N GLN A 46 -18.48 -10.01 3.74
CA GLN A 46 -17.87 -9.12 4.74
C GLN A 46 -16.65 -9.78 5.40
N GLN A 47 -16.71 -11.09 5.66
CA GLN A 47 -15.59 -11.85 6.22
C GLN A 47 -14.46 -11.98 5.21
N GLU A 48 -14.78 -12.24 3.95
CA GLU A 48 -13.82 -12.32 2.83
C GLU A 48 -13.07 -11.00 2.66
N GLN A 49 -13.80 -9.88 2.57
CA GLN A 49 -13.17 -8.56 2.44
C GLN A 49 -12.26 -8.25 3.63
N ARG A 50 -12.67 -8.60 4.86
CA ARG A 50 -11.82 -8.46 6.06
C ARG A 50 -10.60 -9.36 6.00
N GLY A 51 -10.75 -10.57 5.46
CA GLY A 51 -9.66 -11.51 5.21
C GLY A 51 -8.59 -10.92 4.29
N PHE A 52 -8.98 -10.23 3.20
CA PHE A 52 -8.02 -9.54 2.32
C PHE A 52 -7.22 -8.47 3.05
N PHE A 53 -7.86 -7.67 3.91
CA PHE A 53 -7.16 -6.67 4.72
C PHE A 53 -6.22 -7.33 5.72
N SER A 54 -6.66 -8.36 6.45
CA SER A 54 -5.80 -9.08 7.40
C SER A 54 -4.57 -9.66 6.69
N ALA A 55 -4.75 -10.36 5.57
CA ALA A 55 -3.65 -10.94 4.80
C ALA A 55 -2.68 -9.88 4.27
N ALA A 56 -3.17 -8.70 3.87
CA ALA A 56 -2.32 -7.60 3.44
C ALA A 56 -1.52 -6.99 4.59
N ILE A 57 -2.10 -6.89 5.79
CA ILE A 57 -1.43 -6.38 6.99
C ILE A 57 -0.37 -7.39 7.45
N ASP A 58 -0.69 -8.67 7.46
CA ASP A 58 0.25 -9.74 7.87
C ASP A 58 1.47 -9.76 6.95
N ALA A 59 1.24 -9.71 5.65
CA ALA A 59 2.29 -9.63 4.64
C ALA A 59 3.26 -8.46 4.85
N TRP A 60 2.75 -7.27 5.15
CA TRP A 60 3.60 -6.11 5.41
C TRP A 60 4.57 -6.33 6.59
N HIS A 61 4.16 -7.12 7.58
CA HIS A 61 4.97 -7.38 8.77
C HIS A 61 5.84 -8.64 8.68
N ILE A 62 5.48 -9.61 7.83
CA ILE A 62 6.09 -10.95 7.78
C ILE A 62 6.97 -11.15 6.54
N ASP A 63 6.61 -10.55 5.40
CA ASP A 63 7.27 -10.84 4.11
C ASP A 63 8.72 -10.33 4.04
N GLY A 64 9.16 -9.49 4.99
CA GLY A 64 10.58 -9.07 5.11
C GLY A 64 10.94 -7.71 4.52
N TYR A 65 9.99 -6.78 4.36
CA TYR A 65 10.28 -5.43 3.88
C TYR A 65 11.27 -4.68 4.79
N THR A 66 12.35 -4.18 4.20
CA THR A 66 13.39 -3.41 4.91
C THR A 66 12.98 -1.96 5.14
N GLU A 67 13.77 -1.21 5.92
CA GLU A 67 13.53 0.22 6.13
C GLU A 67 13.61 1.02 4.81
N ASP A 68 14.47 0.60 3.89
CA ASP A 68 14.58 1.19 2.55
C ASP A 68 13.31 0.91 1.72
N ASP A 69 12.75 -0.30 1.80
CA ASP A 69 11.48 -0.63 1.16
C ASP A 69 10.32 0.21 1.71
N VAL A 70 10.26 0.37 3.04
CA VAL A 70 9.24 1.20 3.70
C VAL A 70 9.38 2.66 3.27
N THR A 71 10.60 3.18 3.18
CA THR A 71 10.88 4.53 2.68
C THR A 71 10.44 4.68 1.23
N ALA A 72 10.70 3.68 0.39
CA ALA A 72 10.26 3.67 -0.99
C ALA A 72 8.74 3.69 -1.11
N TRP A 73 8.02 2.91 -0.29
CA TRP A 73 6.57 2.93 -0.24
C TRP A 73 6.01 4.29 0.18
N ASN A 74 6.66 4.95 1.15
CA ASN A 74 6.28 6.31 1.56
C ASN A 74 6.50 7.32 0.42
N LEU A 75 7.59 7.20 -0.34
CA LEU A 75 7.83 8.04 -1.52
C LEU A 75 6.78 7.81 -2.61
N TYR A 76 6.35 6.56 -2.80
CA TYR A 76 5.23 6.24 -3.69
C TYR A 76 3.93 6.91 -3.25
N ALA A 77 3.57 6.81 -1.97
CA ALA A 77 2.37 7.47 -1.43
C ALA A 77 2.39 8.99 -1.64
N LEU A 78 3.55 9.62 -1.42
CA LEU A 78 3.75 11.04 -1.71
C LEU A 78 3.56 11.38 -3.20
N ALA A 79 4.02 10.52 -4.11
CA ALA A 79 3.85 10.73 -5.54
C ALA A 79 2.38 10.67 -5.99
N GLN A 80 1.51 9.96 -5.25
CA GLN A 80 0.08 9.87 -5.54
C GLN A 80 -0.72 11.12 -5.15
N LYS A 81 -0.13 12.07 -4.41
CA LYS A 81 -0.80 13.31 -3.95
C LYS A 81 -2.07 13.05 -3.14
N ILE A 82 -2.08 11.99 -2.34
CA ILE A 82 -3.17 11.66 -1.41
C ILE A 82 -2.64 11.64 0.02
N ALA A 83 -3.52 11.89 1.00
CA ALA A 83 -3.18 11.79 2.42
C ALA A 83 -3.14 10.31 2.85
N ALA A 84 -2.07 9.60 2.48
CA ALA A 84 -1.84 8.20 2.79
C ALA A 84 -0.36 7.92 3.07
N SER A 85 -0.08 6.90 3.89
CA SER A 85 1.27 6.37 4.09
C SER A 85 1.63 5.32 3.03
N GLY A 86 2.90 4.92 2.99
CA GLY A 86 3.35 3.81 2.17
C GLY A 86 2.61 2.50 2.49
N PHE A 87 2.42 2.20 3.77
CA PHE A 87 1.61 1.08 4.23
C PHE A 87 0.19 1.09 3.65
N ASN A 88 -0.49 2.25 3.67
CA ASN A 88 -1.83 2.36 3.11
C ASN A 88 -1.85 2.06 1.60
N MET A 89 -0.79 2.46 0.88
CA MET A 89 -0.65 2.19 -0.55
C MET A 89 -0.38 0.72 -0.84
N PHE A 90 0.49 0.08 -0.06
CA PHE A 90 0.75 -1.35 -0.15
C PHE A 90 -0.53 -2.16 0.08
N VAL A 91 -1.22 -1.90 1.21
CA VAL A 91 -2.47 -2.60 1.55
C VAL A 91 -3.52 -2.40 0.46
N LYS A 92 -3.67 -1.19 -0.07
CA LYS A 92 -4.59 -0.92 -1.19
C LYS A 92 -4.28 -1.82 -2.39
N LEU A 93 -3.02 -1.88 -2.82
CA LEU A 93 -2.65 -2.65 -4.00
C LEU A 93 -2.79 -4.16 -3.78
N LYS A 94 -2.39 -4.68 -2.61
CA LYS A 94 -2.53 -6.10 -2.26
C LYS A 94 -3.99 -6.52 -2.13
N VAL A 95 -4.86 -5.68 -1.57
CA VAL A 95 -6.31 -5.93 -1.54
C VAL A 95 -6.89 -5.93 -2.96
N LEU A 96 -6.48 -5.01 -3.83
CA LEU A 96 -6.93 -4.99 -5.24
C LEU A 96 -6.49 -6.25 -5.99
N ALA A 97 -5.27 -6.75 -5.74
CA ALA A 97 -4.78 -8.00 -6.30
C ALA A 97 -5.67 -9.19 -5.87
N ALA A 98 -5.96 -9.29 -4.57
CA ALA A 98 -6.79 -10.36 -4.03
C ALA A 98 -8.23 -10.32 -4.59
N VAL A 99 -8.84 -9.14 -4.69
CA VAL A 99 -10.16 -8.95 -5.30
C VAL A 99 -10.15 -9.32 -6.79
N ALA A 100 -9.04 -9.08 -7.49
CA ALA A 100 -8.85 -9.49 -8.88
C ALA A 100 -8.45 -10.96 -9.04
N VAL A 101 -8.39 -11.74 -7.96
CA VAL A 101 -7.97 -13.15 -7.93
C VAL A 101 -6.56 -13.33 -8.50
N LYS A 102 -5.68 -12.37 -8.22
CA LYS A 102 -4.26 -12.42 -8.59
C LYS A 102 -3.40 -12.72 -7.38
N THR A 103 -2.33 -13.47 -7.58
CA THR A 103 -1.31 -13.67 -6.55
C THR A 103 -0.48 -12.38 -6.38
N TRP A 104 0.10 -12.22 -5.19
CA TRP A 104 1.00 -11.10 -4.89
C TRP A 104 2.39 -11.65 -4.60
N GLY A 105 3.36 -11.36 -5.46
CA GLY A 105 4.77 -11.64 -5.21
C GLY A 105 5.35 -10.64 -4.20
N ALA A 106 5.96 -11.16 -3.12
CA ALA A 106 6.76 -10.32 -2.26
C ALA A 106 8.01 -9.87 -3.03
N LEU A 107 8.20 -8.56 -3.12
CA LEU A 107 9.38 -7.91 -3.70
C LEU A 107 10.06 -7.15 -2.56
N THR A 108 11.11 -7.72 -1.99
CA THR A 108 11.69 -7.27 -0.70
C THR A 108 13.20 -7.11 -0.79
N ASP A 109 13.77 -6.38 0.16
CA ASP A 109 15.22 -6.18 0.29
C ASP A 109 15.85 -5.61 -0.99
N CYS A 110 15.28 -4.50 -1.48
CA CYS A 110 15.84 -3.83 -2.64
C CYS A 110 17.15 -3.12 -2.29
N VAL A 111 18.25 -3.52 -2.93
CA VAL A 111 19.57 -2.93 -2.73
C VAL A 111 20.06 -2.27 -4.01
N ILE A 112 20.62 -1.06 -3.89
CA ILE A 112 21.24 -0.32 -4.98
C ILE A 112 22.76 -0.32 -4.76
N ALA A 113 23.49 -0.94 -5.65
CA ALA A 113 24.94 -1.10 -5.58
C ALA A 113 25.63 -0.53 -6.82
N SER A 114 26.97 -0.46 -6.76
CA SER A 114 27.83 -0.13 -7.90
C SER A 114 27.40 1.13 -8.66
N ILE A 115 27.00 2.18 -7.93
CA ILE A 115 26.55 3.43 -8.55
C ILE A 115 27.74 4.11 -9.22
N THR A 116 27.65 4.30 -10.53
CA THR A 116 28.63 5.00 -11.36
C THR A 116 28.04 6.29 -11.93
N SER A 117 28.78 6.97 -12.80
CA SER A 117 28.30 8.15 -13.53
C SER A 117 27.30 7.80 -14.64
N SER A 118 27.19 6.54 -15.06
CA SER A 118 26.35 6.10 -16.19
C SER A 118 25.46 4.89 -15.91
N GLY A 119 25.46 4.37 -14.69
CA GLY A 119 24.70 3.17 -14.36
C GLY A 119 24.79 2.75 -12.90
N CYS A 120 24.07 1.70 -12.55
CA CYS A 120 24.13 1.04 -11.26
C CYS A 120 23.67 -0.42 -11.37
N GLU A 121 23.88 -1.19 -10.31
CA GLU A 121 23.28 -2.51 -10.16
C GLU A 121 22.18 -2.44 -9.10
N VAL A 122 21.03 -3.04 -9.38
CA VAL A 122 19.94 -3.15 -8.42
C VAL A 122 19.63 -4.62 -8.20
N THR A 123 19.53 -5.04 -6.95
CA THR A 123 19.09 -6.39 -6.57
C THR A 123 17.81 -6.33 -5.76
N ILE A 124 16.99 -7.36 -5.84
CA ILE A 124 15.77 -7.50 -5.03
C ILE A 124 15.44 -8.97 -4.83
N ASP A 125 14.97 -9.33 -3.65
CA ASP A 125 14.57 -10.69 -3.31
C ASP A 125 13.15 -10.99 -3.81
N VAL A 126 13.01 -12.13 -4.47
CA VAL A 126 11.74 -12.64 -5.00
C VAL A 126 11.73 -14.17 -4.89
N PRO A 127 10.66 -14.79 -4.36
CA PRO A 127 10.63 -16.24 -4.10
C PRO A 127 10.66 -17.12 -5.36
N SER A 128 10.36 -16.56 -6.54
CA SER A 128 10.38 -17.28 -7.82
C SER A 128 10.46 -16.30 -8.98
N ASP A 129 10.82 -16.79 -10.18
CA ASP A 129 10.78 -15.98 -11.39
C ASP A 129 9.34 -15.62 -11.81
N LEU A 130 8.99 -14.34 -11.72
CA LEU A 130 7.70 -13.74 -12.05
C LEU A 130 7.80 -12.65 -13.15
N THR A 131 8.91 -12.66 -13.91
CA THR A 131 9.26 -11.62 -14.91
C THR A 131 9.32 -10.21 -14.31
N GLY A 132 10.34 -9.96 -13.49
CA GLY A 132 10.60 -8.66 -12.88
C GLY A 132 11.14 -7.63 -13.90
N ILE A 133 10.52 -6.45 -13.95
CA ILE A 133 10.95 -5.30 -14.77
C ILE A 133 11.18 -4.10 -13.86
N LEU A 134 12.34 -3.46 -14.02
CA LEU A 134 12.68 -2.19 -13.38
C LEU A 134 12.33 -1.03 -14.31
N TYR A 135 11.52 -0.10 -13.81
CA TYR A 135 11.11 1.12 -14.51
C TYR A 135 11.81 2.32 -13.88
N ILE A 136 12.56 3.10 -14.65
CA ILE A 136 13.37 4.23 -14.15
C ILE A 136 13.13 5.53 -14.94
N GLY A 137 13.30 6.66 -14.26
CA GLY A 137 13.25 7.99 -14.85
C GLY A 137 13.76 9.09 -13.90
N THR A 138 13.85 10.32 -14.39
CA THR A 138 14.29 11.49 -13.59
C THR A 138 13.16 12.12 -12.78
N SER A 139 11.93 11.65 -12.97
CA SER A 139 10.76 12.10 -12.21
C SER A 139 10.11 10.94 -11.48
N LYS A 140 9.75 11.18 -10.21
CA LYS A 140 8.96 10.24 -9.39
C LYS A 140 7.56 9.92 -9.94
N THR A 141 7.09 10.63 -10.97
CA THR A 141 5.79 10.37 -11.62
C THR A 141 5.92 9.90 -13.06
N SER A 142 7.13 9.77 -13.60
CA SER A 142 7.37 9.36 -14.98
C SER A 142 8.66 8.55 -15.09
N MET A 143 8.50 7.23 -15.15
CA MET A 143 9.57 6.24 -15.25
C MET A 143 9.29 5.34 -16.45
N LEU A 144 9.84 5.70 -17.61
CA LEU A 144 9.48 5.09 -18.90
C LEU A 144 10.55 4.13 -19.42
N THR A 145 11.80 4.29 -18.97
CA THR A 145 12.90 3.42 -19.34
C THR A 145 12.81 2.13 -18.55
N GLN A 146 13.03 0.99 -19.21
CA GLN A 146 12.82 -0.33 -18.66
C GLN A 146 14.09 -1.16 -18.72
N PHE A 147 14.33 -1.95 -17.67
CA PHE A 147 15.40 -2.94 -17.61
C PHE A 147 14.80 -4.26 -17.14
N THR A 148 15.03 -5.32 -17.91
CA THR A 148 14.59 -6.67 -17.55
C THR A 148 15.56 -7.26 -16.53
N GLY A 149 15.03 -7.81 -15.44
CA GLY A 149 15.84 -8.48 -14.41
C GLY A 149 16.31 -9.85 -14.88
N THR A 150 17.51 -10.24 -14.45
CA THR A 150 17.97 -11.63 -14.54
C THR A 150 17.67 -12.31 -13.22
N TYR A 151 16.84 -13.37 -13.24
CA TYR A 151 16.53 -14.13 -12.04
C TYR A 151 17.66 -15.09 -11.71
N LEU A 152 18.15 -15.02 -10.47
CA LEU A 152 18.99 -16.02 -9.84
C LEU A 152 18.56 -16.13 -8.39
N ASP A 153 18.18 -17.33 -7.97
CA ASP A 153 17.72 -17.59 -6.61
C ASP A 153 18.70 -16.97 -5.56
N PRO A 154 18.22 -16.11 -4.64
CA PRO A 154 16.82 -15.85 -4.26
C PRO A 154 16.20 -14.55 -4.83
N GLY A 155 16.59 -14.05 -6.00
CA GLY A 155 16.06 -12.76 -6.48
C GLY A 155 16.40 -12.34 -7.91
N TYR A 156 16.15 -11.07 -8.22
CA TYR A 156 16.52 -10.45 -9.49
C TYR A 156 17.75 -9.56 -9.35
N THR A 157 18.58 -9.55 -10.38
CA THR A 157 19.61 -8.54 -10.60
C THR A 157 19.28 -7.73 -11.86
N PHE A 158 19.35 -6.40 -11.74
CA PHE A 158 19.12 -5.45 -12.82
C PHE A 158 20.39 -4.64 -13.07
N THR A 159 20.92 -4.73 -14.28
CA THR A 159 22.02 -3.88 -14.73
C THR A 159 21.42 -2.64 -15.41
N VAL A 160 21.51 -1.49 -14.73
CA VAL A 160 21.01 -0.21 -15.22
C VAL A 160 22.15 0.54 -15.88
N ILE A 161 21.97 0.96 -17.12
CA ILE A 161 22.97 1.66 -17.94
C ILE A 161 22.34 2.90 -18.60
N ASP A 162 23.15 3.62 -19.39
CA ASP A 162 22.73 4.80 -20.16
C ASP A 162 22.13 5.94 -19.30
N LEU A 163 22.63 6.08 -18.07
CA LEU A 163 22.27 7.18 -17.19
C LEU A 163 23.17 8.40 -17.41
N VAL A 164 22.65 9.58 -17.05
CA VAL A 164 23.39 10.84 -17.09
C VAL A 164 24.09 11.04 -15.74
N ALA A 165 25.34 11.52 -15.78
CA ALA A 165 26.12 11.83 -14.57
C ALA A 165 25.45 12.92 -13.72
N ASP A 166 25.76 12.92 -12.42
CA ASP A 166 25.27 13.89 -11.43
C ASP A 166 23.73 14.08 -11.39
N THR A 167 22.97 13.07 -11.83
CA THR A 167 21.52 13.17 -12.01
C THR A 167 20.79 12.28 -11.01
N ARG A 168 19.69 12.79 -10.43
CA ARG A 168 18.83 12.01 -9.54
C ARG A 168 17.82 11.21 -10.36
N TYR A 169 17.80 9.90 -10.10
CA TYR A 169 16.86 8.97 -10.70
C TYR A 169 15.91 8.40 -9.66
N TYR A 170 14.73 8.02 -10.13
CA TYR A 170 13.67 7.35 -9.39
C TYR A 170 13.29 6.09 -10.15
N PHE A 171 13.07 4.99 -9.43
CA PHE A 171 12.65 3.75 -10.04
C PHE A 171 11.67 2.97 -9.16
N TYR A 172 10.94 2.04 -9.77
CA TYR A 172 10.23 0.96 -9.09
C TYR A 172 10.41 -0.34 -9.89
N ILE A 173 10.17 -1.46 -9.23
CA ILE A 173 10.21 -2.79 -9.84
C ILE A 173 8.79 -3.35 -9.80
N ALA A 174 8.37 -4.00 -10.88
CA ALA A 174 7.08 -4.67 -10.96
C ALA A 174 7.21 -6.00 -11.71
N ASN A 175 6.42 -6.97 -11.29
CA ASN A 175 6.26 -8.23 -11.99
C ASN A 175 5.19 -8.09 -13.07
N THR A 176 5.38 -8.76 -14.21
CA THR A 176 4.49 -8.61 -15.39
C THR A 176 3.81 -9.89 -15.85
N ILE A 177 3.94 -10.99 -15.13
CA ILE A 177 3.23 -12.24 -15.46
C ILE A 177 1.71 -12.08 -15.26
N THR A 178 0.91 -12.77 -16.06
CA THR A 178 -0.55 -12.53 -16.18
C THR A 178 -1.33 -12.72 -14.88
N ASP A 179 -1.05 -13.80 -14.15
CA ASP A 179 -1.83 -14.26 -12.99
C ASP A 179 -1.30 -13.75 -11.64
N GLU A 180 -0.28 -12.90 -11.69
CA GLU A 180 0.32 -12.27 -10.52
C GLU A 180 0.30 -10.75 -10.71
N VAL A 181 0.34 -10.03 -9.60
CA VAL A 181 0.65 -8.62 -9.61
C VAL A 181 1.44 -8.27 -8.35
N ALA A 182 2.62 -7.70 -8.56
CA ALA A 182 3.38 -7.06 -7.50
C ALA A 182 4.14 -5.86 -8.04
N ARG A 183 4.42 -4.94 -7.13
CA ARG A 183 5.33 -3.84 -7.36
C ARG A 183 5.92 -3.35 -6.06
N THR A 184 7.06 -2.71 -6.16
CA THR A 184 7.67 -2.01 -5.04
C THR A 184 7.12 -0.57 -4.90
N GLY A 185 7.57 0.08 -3.82
CA GLY A 185 7.56 1.54 -3.70
C GLY A 185 8.47 2.21 -4.73
N ILE A 186 8.68 3.51 -4.58
CA ILE A 186 9.61 4.26 -5.43
C ILE A 186 10.94 4.44 -4.69
N TYR A 187 12.02 3.89 -5.24
CA TYR A 187 13.37 4.13 -4.78
C TYR A 187 13.98 5.33 -5.50
N SER A 188 15.07 5.88 -4.95
CA SER A 188 15.81 6.94 -5.62
C SER A 188 17.30 6.88 -5.30
N PHE A 189 18.13 7.23 -6.27
CA PHE A 189 19.57 7.39 -6.09
C PHE A 189 20.08 8.54 -6.97
N LYS A 190 21.34 8.93 -6.78
CA LYS A 190 22.01 9.93 -7.60
C LYS A 190 23.25 9.29 -8.24
N THR A 191 23.41 9.43 -9.55
CA THR A 191 24.62 8.98 -10.24
C THR A 191 25.84 9.76 -9.79
N ALA A 192 27.02 9.15 -9.89
CA ALA A 192 28.27 9.81 -9.56
C ALA A 192 28.56 10.99 -10.51
N ALA A 193 29.41 11.91 -10.07
CA ALA A 193 29.98 12.92 -10.96
C ALA A 193 30.86 12.24 -12.03
N ALA A 194 31.05 12.94 -13.15
CA ALA A 194 31.89 12.48 -14.27
C ALA A 194 33.38 12.44 -13.90
#